data_AF-A0A379T780-F1
#
_entry.id   AF-A0A379T780-F1
#
_cell.length_a   1.000
_cell.length_b   1.000
_cell.length_c   1.000
_cell.angle_alpha   90.00
_cell.angle_beta   90.00
_cell.angle_gamma   90.00
#
_symmetry.space_group_name_H-M   'P 1'
#
loop_
_entity.id
_entity.type
_entity.pdbx_description
1 polymer ?
#
loop_
_entity_poly.entity_id
_entity_poly.type
_entity_poly.pdbx_seq_one_letter_code
_entity_poly.pdbx_strand_id
1 'polypeptide(L)' 'MTPNGITLQAQSRAIDAKELLMKRKITAAPVVDENGKLTGAINLQDFYQAGII' A
#
# COMPACT_ATOMS: atom_id res chain seq x y z
N MET A 1 -0.01 -17.55 6.09
CA MET A 1 -0.46 -16.17 6.38
C MET A 1 0.63 -15.45 7.15
N THR A 2 0.91 -14.19 6.83
CA THR A 2 1.89 -13.36 7.56
C THR A 2 1.16 -12.64 8.70
N PRO A 3 1.41 -12.98 9.98
CA PRO A 3 0.78 -12.29 11.10
C PRO A 3 1.31 -10.85 11.20
N ASN A 4 0.46 -9.91 11.62
CA ASN A 4 0.80 -8.49 11.81
C ASN A 4 1.35 -7.80 10.54
N GLY A 5 0.77 -8.12 9.38
CA GLY A 5 1.06 -7.40 8.14
C GLY A 5 0.71 -5.91 8.24
N ILE A 6 1.36 -5.10 7.42
CA ILE A 6 1.07 -3.66 7.32
C ILE A 6 -0.05 -3.41 6.32
N THR A 7 -0.94 -2.48 6.65
CA THR A 7 -2.01 -2.00 5.77
C THR A 7 -1.75 -0.53 5.40
N LEU A 8 -2.29 -0.12 4.26
CA LEU A 8 -2.33 1.27 3.82
C LEU A 8 -3.74 1.81 3.98
N GLN A 9 -3.86 3.12 4.22
CA GLN A 9 -5.15 3.79 4.29
C GLN A 9 -5.58 4.22 2.90
N ALA A 10 -6.85 4.02 2.54
CA ALA A 10 -7.39 4.34 1.21
C ALA A 10 -7.29 5.84 0.87
N GLN A 11 -7.30 6.69 1.89
CA GLN A 11 -7.17 8.15 1.81
C GLN A 11 -5.71 8.63 1.78
N SER A 12 -4.72 7.75 1.96
CA SER A 12 -3.30 8.12 1.86
C SER A 12 -2.92 8.50 0.43
N ARG A 13 -1.96 9.43 0.28
CA ARG A 13 -1.42 9.74 -1.04
C ARG A 13 -0.62 8.55 -1.55
N ALA A 14 -0.65 8.35 -2.86
CA ALA A 14 0.11 7.29 -3.51
C ALA A 14 1.62 7.40 -3.24
N ILE A 15 2.17 8.62 -3.16
CA ILE A 15 3.59 8.84 -2.84
C ILE A 15 3.95 8.31 -1.44
N ASP A 16 3.09 8.55 -0.44
CA ASP A 16 3.30 8.10 0.94
C ASP A 16 3.25 6.57 1.02
N ALA A 17 2.32 5.96 0.28
CA ALA A 17 2.21 4.51 0.15
C ALA A 17 3.48 3.90 -0.46
N LYS A 18 3.97 4.46 -1.57
CA LYS A 18 5.23 4.04 -2.20
C LYS A 18 6.40 4.11 -1.22
N GLU A 19 6.56 5.25 -0.54
CA GLU A 19 7.65 5.43 0.42
C GLU A 19 7.58 4.42 1.58
N LEU A 20 6.38 4.13 2.08
CA LEU A 20 6.18 3.15 3.13
C LEU A 20 6.58 1.74 2.67
N LEU A 21 6.16 1.32 1.48
CA LEU A 21 6.51 0.02 0.90
C LEU A 21 8.03 -0.12 0.74
N MET A 22 8.69 0.90 0.17
CA MET A 22 10.16 0.92 0.00
C MET A 22 10.88 0.90 1.35
N LYS A 23 10.47 1.73 2.31
CA LYS A 23 11.07 1.81 3.65
C LYS A 23 10.95 0.49 4.42
N ARG A 24 9.82 -0.20 4.27
CA ARG A 24 9.57 -1.51 4.89
C ARG A 24 10.11 -2.68 4.09
N LYS A 25 10.70 -2.44 2.91
CA LYS A 25 11.22 -3.46 1.99
C LYS A 25 10.17 -4.52 1.62
N ILE A 26 8.94 -4.08 1.40
CA ILE A 26 7.83 -4.93 0.95
C ILE A 26 7.31 -4.46 -0.40
N THR A 27 6.77 -5.39 -1.18
CA THR A 27 6.37 -5.13 -2.57
C THR A 27 4.89 -4.81 -2.72
N ALA A 28 4.06 -5.16 -1.74
CA ALA A 28 2.63 -4.93 -1.76
C ALA A 28 2.06 -4.82 -0.35
N ALA A 29 0.93 -4.13 -0.22
CA ALA A 29 0.16 -4.07 1.00
C ALA A 29 -1.35 -3.98 0.71
N PRO A 30 -2.20 -4.60 1.55
CA PRO A 30 -3.63 -4.38 1.54
C PRO A 30 -3.98 -2.92 1.88
N VAL A 31 -5.02 -2.40 1.24
CA VAL A 31 -5.55 -1.06 1.46
C VAL A 31 -6.88 -1.19 2.22
N VAL A 32 -7.03 -0.43 3.29
CA VAL A 32 -8.21 -0.43 4.15
C VAL A 32 -8.82 0.97 4.23
N ASP A 33 -10.12 1.06 4.49
CA ASP A 33 -10.79 2.32 4.82
C ASP A 33 -10.55 2.75 6.29
N GLU A 34 -11.16 3.87 6.68
CA GLU A 34 -11.10 4.42 8.03
C GLU A 34 -11.63 3.47 9.12
N ASN A 35 -12.52 2.53 8.77
CA ASN A 35 -13.09 1.54 9.67
C ASN A 35 -12.25 0.24 9.70
N GLY A 36 -11.12 0.21 9.00
CA GLY A 36 -10.26 -0.97 8.89
C GLY A 36 -10.81 -2.05 7.95
N LYS A 37 -11.85 -1.75 7.16
CA LYS A 37 -12.40 -2.70 6.19
C LYS A 37 -11.47 -2.74 4.97
N LEU A 38 -11.16 -3.95 4.50
CA LEU A 38 -10.38 -4.15 3.27
C LEU A 38 -11.15 -3.58 2.06
N THR A 39 -10.52 -2.63 1.37
CA THR A 39 -11.06 -1.98 0.17
C THR A 39 -10.28 -2.33 -1.09
N GLY A 40 -9.03 -2.75 -0.97
CA GLY A 40 -8.21 -3.17 -2.10
C GLY A 40 -6.82 -3.62 -1.71
N ALA A 41 -5.91 -3.63 -2.68
CA ALA A 41 -4.48 -3.86 -2.48
C ALA A 41 -3.69 -3.03 -3.49
N ILE A 42 -2.46 -2.69 -3.15
CA ILE A 42 -1.54 -2.00 -4.05
C ILE A 42 -0.17 -2.65 -3.99
N ASN A 43 0.50 -2.69 -5.13
CA ASN A 43 1.83 -3.25 -5.32
C ASN A 43 2.78 -2.21 -5.94
N LEU A 44 4.10 -2.44 -5.89
CA LEU A 44 5.09 -1.54 -6.49
C LEU A 44 4.93 -1.39 -8.01
N GLN A 45 4.48 -2.44 -8.72
CA GLN A 45 4.21 -2.41 -10.17
C GLN A 45 3.12 -1.39 -10.53
N ASP A 46 2.08 -1.25 -9.69
CA ASP A 46 0.99 -0.31 -9.92
C ASP A 46 1.51 1.13 -9.95
N PHE A 47 2.50 1.45 -9.11
CA PHE A 47 3.13 2.78 -9.12
C PHE A 47 3.98 3.03 -10.37
N TYR A 48 4.66 2.00 -10.89
CA TYR A 48 5.38 2.11 -12.17
C TYR A 48 4.40 2.32 -13.33
N GLN A 49 3.30 1.56 -13.37
CA GLN A 49 2.27 1.70 -14.41
C GLN A 49 1.56 3.06 -14.35
N ALA A 50 1.40 3.61 -13.15
CA ALA A 50 0.82 4.94 -12.94
C ALA A 50 1.80 6.09 -13.23
N GLY A 51 3.07 5.81 -13.55
CA GLY A 51 4.09 6.84 -13.79
C GLY A 51 4.48 7.63 -12.53
N ILE A 52 4.27 7.04 -11.35
CA ILE A 52 4.65 7.63 -10.05
C ILE A 52 6.14 7.32 -9.76
N ILE A 53 6.67 6.27 -10.37
CA ILE A 53 8.08 5.83 -10.36
C ILE A 53 8.47 5.42 -11.78
#